data_AF-A0AAU3VMR7-F1
#
_entry.id   AF-A0AAU3VMR7-F1
#
_cell.length_a   1.000
_cell.length_b   1.000
_cell.length_c   1.000
_cell.angle_alpha   90.00
_cell.angle_beta   90.00
_cell.angle_gamma   90.00
#
_symmetry.space_group_name_H-M   'P 1'
#
loop_
_entity.id
_entity.type
_entity.pdbx_description
1 polymer ?
#
loop_
_entity_poly.entity_id
_entity_poly.type
_entity_poly.pdbx_seq_one_letter_code
_entity_poly.pdbx_strand_id
1 'polypeptide(L)'
;MGHRGRPPAGRVDRPQNYANDVTFSPDGRLLASAGDDLTVRLWNVTTHRRLATLTDHTGAVRSVTFAPGGRTLASSGNDCTVRLWDVRRHHTEATLTGDVGSVRGVAFSRDGRTLASNGTERTVSLWDVGRRRGWATLTGHTNSVWSVVFAPDGRTLVSSSTDGTVRLWDLDPQARRAAICRLRAGLDARELAALLSGVPASDLPRAAACARRG
;
A
#
# COMPACT_ATOMS: atom_id res chain seq x y z
N MET A 1 19.72 28.37 28.63
CA MET A 1 18.36 28.01 29.11
C MET A 1 17.92 26.75 28.37
N GLY A 2 17.85 25.61 29.05
CA GLY A 2 17.63 24.31 28.41
C GLY A 2 16.15 24.04 28.15
N HIS A 3 15.79 23.79 26.89
CA HIS A 3 14.49 23.25 26.51
C HIS A 3 14.39 21.80 27.02
N ARG A 4 13.86 21.60 28.23
CA ARG A 4 13.41 20.28 28.65
C ARG A 4 12.12 19.98 27.89
N GLY A 5 12.26 19.20 26.82
CA GLY A 5 11.13 18.64 26.08
C GLY A 5 10.21 17.88 27.05
N ARG A 6 8.89 18.04 26.87
CA ARG A 6 7.90 17.30 27.65
C ARG A 6 8.20 15.79 27.51
N PRO A 7 8.30 15.04 28.63
CA PRO A 7 8.48 13.60 28.56
C PRO A 7 7.28 12.95 27.83
N PRO A 8 7.48 11.80 27.17
CA PRO A 8 6.40 11.09 26.48
C PRO A 8 5.26 10.76 27.46
N ALA A 9 4.02 10.89 26.98
CA ALA A 9 2.81 10.67 27.78
C ALA A 9 2.63 9.21 28.25
N GLY A 10 3.41 8.28 27.70
CA GLY A 10 3.45 6.88 28.11
C GLY A 10 4.42 6.08 27.26
N ARG A 11 4.86 4.92 27.77
CA ARG A 11 5.62 3.90 27.03
C ARG A 11 4.88 2.59 27.17
N VAL A 12 4.45 2.01 26.05
CA VAL A 12 3.49 0.90 26.04
C VAL A 12 4.17 -0.47 26.00
N ASP A 13 5.46 -0.54 25.60
CA ASP A 13 6.31 -1.71 25.82
C ASP A 13 7.79 -1.40 25.55
N ARG A 14 8.68 -2.33 25.93
CA ARG A 14 10.03 -2.44 25.33
C ARG A 14 9.94 -3.49 24.24
N PRO A 15 9.72 -3.15 22.96
CA PRO A 15 9.95 -4.14 21.91
C PRO A 15 11.39 -4.60 22.06
N GLN A 16 11.61 -5.91 22.12
CA GLN A 16 12.96 -6.49 22.21
C GLN A 16 13.75 -6.30 20.91
N ASN A 17 13.20 -5.55 19.95
CA ASN A 17 13.72 -5.30 18.62
C ASN A 17 13.21 -3.95 18.06
N TYR A 18 13.69 -3.54 16.89
CA TYR A 18 13.27 -2.29 16.26
C TYR A 18 11.76 -2.27 15.92
N ALA A 19 11.09 -1.17 16.25
CA ALA A 19 9.77 -0.85 15.72
C ALA A 19 9.96 -0.14 14.38
N ASN A 20 9.45 -0.72 13.29
CA ASN A 20 9.67 -0.22 11.94
C ASN A 20 8.63 0.80 11.51
N ASP A 21 7.38 0.65 11.98
CA ASP A 21 6.27 1.50 11.57
C ASP A 21 5.16 1.48 12.64
N VAL A 22 4.39 2.57 12.69
CA VAL A 22 3.25 2.73 13.59
C VAL A 22 2.13 3.49 12.89
N THR A 23 0.88 3.10 13.15
CA THR A 23 -0.29 3.77 12.58
C THR A 23 -1.45 3.81 13.56
N PHE A 24 -2.22 4.89 13.55
CA PHE A 24 -3.49 4.97 14.28
C PHE A 24 -4.62 4.42 13.42
N SER A 25 -5.61 3.80 14.06
CA SER A 25 -6.88 3.54 13.39
C SER A 25 -7.55 4.86 13.00
N PRO A 26 -8.42 4.88 11.98
CA PRO A 26 -9.10 6.10 11.54
C PRO A 26 -9.91 6.82 12.62
N ASP A 27 -10.41 6.06 13.62
CA ASP A 27 -11.13 6.59 14.78
C ASP A 27 -10.21 6.97 15.97
N GLY A 28 -8.90 6.77 15.84
CA GLY A 28 -7.89 7.06 16.87
C GLY A 28 -7.93 6.15 18.09
N ARG A 29 -8.78 5.10 18.11
CA ARG A 29 -8.96 4.24 19.30
C ARG A 29 -7.91 3.15 19.41
N LEU A 30 -7.35 2.74 18.28
CA LEU A 30 -6.33 1.71 18.18
C LEU A 30 -5.03 2.30 17.62
N LEU A 31 -3.93 1.70 18.04
CA LEU A 31 -2.62 1.87 17.44
C LEU A 31 -2.16 0.49 16.95
N ALA A 32 -1.59 0.43 15.76
CA ALA A 32 -0.85 -0.73 15.27
C ALA A 32 0.64 -0.40 15.21
N SER A 33 1.48 -1.39 15.50
CA SER A 33 2.94 -1.28 15.38
C SER A 33 3.52 -2.50 14.70
N ALA A 34 4.46 -2.29 13.77
CA ALA A 34 5.23 -3.33 13.08
C ALA A 34 6.64 -3.43 13.66
N GLY A 35 7.20 -4.64 13.75
CA GLY A 35 8.51 -4.87 14.35
C GLY A 35 9.42 -5.86 13.62
N ASP A 36 10.71 -5.78 13.92
CA ASP A 36 11.75 -6.72 13.48
C ASP A 36 11.62 -8.11 14.11
N ASP A 37 10.81 -8.24 15.16
CA ASP A 37 10.42 -9.51 15.78
C ASP A 37 9.32 -10.26 15.03
N LEU A 38 9.08 -9.90 13.77
CA LEU A 38 8.12 -10.53 12.85
C LEU A 38 6.66 -10.32 13.26
N THR A 39 6.38 -9.44 14.24
CA THR A 39 5.01 -9.25 14.74
C THR A 39 4.39 -7.92 14.34
N VAL A 40 3.07 -7.94 14.21
CA VAL A 40 2.23 -6.74 14.29
C VAL A 40 1.50 -6.76 15.62
N ARG A 41 1.52 -5.63 16.34
CA ARG A 41 0.81 -5.51 17.63
C ARG A 41 -0.29 -4.47 17.54
N LEU A 42 -1.43 -4.79 18.13
CA LEU A 42 -2.56 -3.88 18.29
C LEU A 42 -2.66 -3.41 19.73
N TRP A 43 -2.87 -2.12 19.91
CA TRP A 43 -2.92 -1.46 21.21
C TRP A 43 -4.21 -0.66 21.34
N ASN A 44 -4.77 -0.63 22.54
CA ASN A 44 -5.79 0.34 22.89
C ASN A 44 -5.12 1.64 23.31
N VAL A 45 -5.45 2.73 22.61
CA VAL A 45 -4.83 4.05 22.82
C VAL A 45 -5.23 4.66 24.16
N THR A 46 -6.44 4.40 24.65
CA THR A 46 -6.91 4.98 25.92
C THR A 46 -6.34 4.24 27.14
N THR A 47 -6.26 2.91 27.09
CA THR A 47 -5.82 2.09 28.23
C THR A 47 -4.34 1.80 28.22
N HIS A 48 -3.64 2.10 27.13
CA HIS A 48 -2.23 1.75 26.91
C HIS A 48 -1.98 0.24 27.10
N ARG A 49 -2.93 -0.60 26.68
CA ARG A 49 -2.80 -2.07 26.76
C ARG A 49 -2.71 -2.69 25.38
N ARG A 50 -1.86 -3.71 25.25
CA ARG A 50 -1.82 -4.57 24.07
C ARG A 50 -3.10 -5.40 24.01
N LEU A 51 -3.80 -5.33 22.89
CA LEU A 51 -5.00 -6.11 22.61
C LEU A 51 -4.65 -7.45 21.96
N ALA A 52 -3.74 -7.42 20.99
CA ALA A 52 -3.34 -8.61 20.24
C ALA A 52 -1.90 -8.51 19.73
N THR A 53 -1.29 -9.67 19.50
CA THR A 53 -0.06 -9.84 18.75
C THR A 53 -0.35 -10.77 17.58
N LEU A 54 -0.09 -10.30 16.37
CA LEU A 54 -0.31 -10.99 15.12
C LEU A 54 1.04 -11.51 14.61
N THR A 55 1.17 -12.82 14.40
CA THR A 55 2.47 -13.52 14.33
C THR A 55 2.71 -14.28 13.04
N ASP A 56 1.86 -14.12 12.02
CA ASP A 56 1.94 -14.97 10.82
C ASP A 56 3.07 -14.55 9.86
N HIS A 57 3.67 -13.36 10.02
CA HIS A 57 4.84 -12.96 9.24
C HIS A 57 6.05 -13.82 9.60
N THR A 58 6.82 -14.23 8.60
CA THR A 58 8.05 -15.04 8.77
C THR A 58 9.32 -14.20 8.56
N GLY A 59 9.16 -12.89 8.40
CA GLY A 59 10.21 -11.91 8.19
C GLY A 59 9.87 -10.60 8.90
N ALA A 60 10.87 -9.75 9.13
CA ALA A 60 10.69 -8.45 9.77
C ALA A 60 9.55 -7.66 9.11
N VAL A 61 8.61 -7.16 9.90
CA VAL A 61 7.47 -6.40 9.40
C VAL A 61 7.90 -4.95 9.24
N ARG A 62 7.88 -4.45 8.01
CA ARG A 62 8.44 -3.15 7.63
C ARG A 62 7.43 -2.02 7.62
N SER A 63 6.17 -2.31 7.31
CA SER A 63 5.12 -1.30 7.32
C SER A 63 3.78 -1.89 7.75
N VAL A 64 2.94 -1.03 8.34
CA VAL A 64 1.59 -1.37 8.79
C VAL A 64 0.65 -0.18 8.59
N THR A 65 -0.54 -0.43 8.06
CA THR A 65 -1.52 0.62 7.79
C THR A 65 -2.96 0.13 7.96
N PHE A 66 -3.84 0.97 8.51
CA PHE A 66 -5.27 0.66 8.59
C PHE A 66 -5.97 1.02 7.29
N ALA A 67 -6.93 0.18 6.89
CA ALA A 67 -7.91 0.58 5.89
C ALA A 67 -8.77 1.74 6.42
N PRO A 68 -9.31 2.62 5.56
CA PRO A 68 -10.12 3.77 5.97
C PRO A 68 -11.33 3.43 6.84
N GLY A 69 -11.89 2.21 6.68
CA GLY A 69 -12.99 1.73 7.51
C GLY A 69 -12.57 1.13 8.87
N GLY A 70 -11.28 1.04 9.16
CA GLY A 70 -10.71 0.54 10.42
C GLY A 70 -10.89 -0.97 10.69
N ARG A 71 -11.57 -1.70 9.81
CA ARG A 71 -11.85 -3.15 9.98
C ARG A 71 -10.71 -4.04 9.51
N THR A 72 -9.94 -3.57 8.54
CA THR A 72 -8.84 -4.31 7.93
C THR A 72 -7.54 -3.58 8.23
N LEU A 73 -6.51 -4.32 8.58
CA LEU A 73 -5.14 -3.85 8.68
C LEU A 73 -4.34 -4.50 7.56
N ALA A 74 -3.44 -3.76 6.92
CA ALA A 74 -2.43 -4.33 6.04
C ALA A 74 -1.06 -4.23 6.69
N SER A 75 -0.23 -5.25 6.53
CA SER A 75 1.19 -5.19 6.87
C SER A 75 2.04 -5.78 5.76
N SER A 76 3.28 -5.35 5.68
CA SER A 76 4.25 -5.87 4.73
C SER A 76 5.59 -6.16 5.38
N GLY A 77 6.34 -7.12 4.85
CA GLY A 77 7.58 -7.53 5.47
C GLY A 77 8.65 -8.08 4.54
N ASN A 78 9.77 -8.43 5.18
CA ASN A 78 10.92 -9.09 4.56
C ASN A 78 10.64 -10.54 4.12
N ASP A 79 9.47 -11.10 4.47
CA ASP A 79 9.00 -12.39 3.97
C ASP A 79 8.37 -12.32 2.57
N CYS A 80 8.51 -11.18 1.89
CA CYS A 80 7.99 -10.95 0.54
C CYS A 80 6.45 -11.00 0.48
N THR A 81 5.77 -10.80 1.61
CA THR A 81 4.31 -10.84 1.67
C THR A 81 3.71 -9.51 2.08
N VAL A 82 2.47 -9.28 1.62
CA VAL A 82 1.55 -8.33 2.22
C VAL A 82 0.42 -9.12 2.88
N ARG A 83 0.15 -8.90 4.16
CA ARG A 83 -0.91 -9.58 4.90
C ARG A 83 -2.06 -8.64 5.20
N LEU A 84 -3.28 -9.15 5.03
CA LEU A 84 -4.50 -8.49 5.44
C LEU A 84 -5.03 -9.16 6.71
N TRP A 85 -5.29 -8.36 7.74
CA TRP A 85 -5.75 -8.83 9.05
C TRP A 85 -7.14 -8.29 9.35
N ASP A 86 -7.96 -9.13 9.96
CA ASP A 86 -9.20 -8.69 10.59
C ASP A 86 -8.85 -8.06 11.94
N VAL A 87 -9.12 -6.76 12.07
CA VAL A 87 -8.80 -6.01 13.29
C VAL A 87 -9.61 -6.48 14.49
N ARG A 88 -10.85 -6.93 14.29
CA ARG A 88 -11.75 -7.38 15.37
C ARG A 88 -11.46 -8.81 15.80
N ARG A 89 -11.15 -9.68 14.85
CA ARG A 89 -10.92 -11.11 15.10
C ARG A 89 -9.45 -11.45 15.34
N HIS A 90 -8.54 -10.51 15.09
CA HIS A 90 -7.10 -10.65 15.35
C HIS A 90 -6.44 -11.84 14.63
N HIS A 91 -6.83 -12.09 13.38
CA HIS A 91 -6.25 -13.15 12.55
C HIS A 91 -6.02 -12.68 11.12
N THR A 92 -5.13 -13.38 10.40
CA THR A 92 -4.91 -13.16 8.98
C THR A 92 -6.13 -13.58 8.19
N GLU A 93 -6.67 -12.68 7.39
CA GLU A 93 -7.72 -13.02 6.42
C GLU A 93 -7.13 -13.38 5.05
N ALA A 94 -5.99 -12.78 4.67
CA ALA A 94 -5.30 -13.12 3.43
C ALA A 94 -3.80 -12.81 3.49
N THR A 95 -3.06 -13.59 2.71
CA THR A 95 -1.67 -13.32 2.35
C THR A 95 -1.64 -13.04 0.87
N LEU A 96 -1.22 -11.83 0.52
CA LEU A 96 -1.04 -11.37 -0.85
C LEU A 96 0.43 -11.60 -1.21
N THR A 97 0.64 -12.49 -2.18
CA THR A 97 1.95 -12.81 -2.73
C THR A 97 1.98 -12.43 -4.20
N GLY A 98 3.16 -12.01 -4.67
CA GLY A 98 3.43 -11.67 -6.06
C GLY A 98 4.93 -11.70 -6.31
N ASP A 99 5.37 -11.29 -7.49
CA ASP A 99 6.80 -11.22 -7.85
C ASP A 99 7.49 -10.02 -7.18
N VAL A 100 7.42 -9.96 -5.86
CA VAL A 100 7.94 -8.87 -5.04
C VAL A 100 8.88 -9.46 -4.02
N GLY A 101 10.14 -9.02 -4.00
CA GLY A 101 11.08 -9.22 -2.91
C GLY A 101 10.63 -8.50 -1.63
N SER A 102 11.56 -8.16 -0.74
CA SER A 102 11.25 -7.50 0.55
C SER A 102 10.33 -6.30 0.35
N VAL A 103 9.14 -6.37 0.96
CA VAL A 103 8.08 -5.36 0.80
C VAL A 103 8.20 -4.33 1.93
N ARG A 104 8.51 -3.09 1.56
CA ARG A 104 8.89 -2.03 2.51
C ARG A 104 7.72 -1.16 2.95
N GLY A 105 6.82 -0.81 2.03
CA GLY A 105 5.70 0.08 2.31
C GLY A 105 4.38 -0.45 1.77
N VAL A 106 3.30 -0.12 2.49
CA VAL A 106 1.91 -0.39 2.11
C VAL A 106 1.02 0.83 2.32
N ALA A 107 0.09 1.09 1.41
CA ALA A 107 -0.85 2.19 1.52
C ALA A 107 -2.22 1.84 0.93
N PHE A 108 -3.30 2.11 1.68
CA PHE A 108 -4.65 2.01 1.15
C PHE A 108 -5.05 3.27 0.38
N SER A 109 -5.80 3.06 -0.69
CA SER A 109 -6.65 4.09 -1.30
C SER A 109 -7.71 4.57 -0.33
N ARG A 110 -8.24 5.79 -0.54
CA ARG A 110 -9.20 6.43 0.35
C ARG A 110 -10.52 5.66 0.49
N ASP A 111 -10.93 4.91 -0.53
CA ASP A 111 -12.13 4.06 -0.47
C ASP A 111 -11.85 2.67 0.12
N GLY A 112 -10.59 2.34 0.38
CA GLY A 112 -10.14 1.06 0.93
C GLY A 112 -10.22 -0.12 -0.05
N ARG A 113 -10.54 0.11 -1.33
CA ARG A 113 -10.70 -0.97 -2.33
C ARG A 113 -9.38 -1.39 -2.94
N THR A 114 -8.46 -0.44 -3.09
CA THR A 114 -7.11 -0.66 -3.60
C THR A 114 -6.09 -0.55 -2.48
N LEU A 115 -5.14 -1.48 -2.48
CA LEU A 115 -3.92 -1.43 -1.68
C LEU A 115 -2.74 -1.35 -2.63
N ALA A 116 -1.79 -0.47 -2.36
CA ALA A 116 -0.51 -0.42 -3.05
C ALA A 116 0.59 -0.94 -2.12
N SER A 117 1.54 -1.68 -2.68
CA SER A 117 2.74 -2.11 -1.97
C SER A 117 3.99 -1.87 -2.80
N ASN A 118 5.13 -1.68 -2.14
CA ASN A 118 6.41 -1.43 -2.79
C ASN A 118 7.53 -2.26 -2.13
N GLY A 119 8.67 -2.38 -2.82
CA GLY A 119 9.80 -3.13 -2.27
C GLY A 119 11.08 -3.04 -3.09
N THR A 120 11.91 -4.07 -2.97
CA THR A 120 13.20 -4.16 -3.67
C THR A 120 13.09 -4.29 -5.18
N GLU A 121 11.95 -4.77 -5.68
CA GLU A 121 11.78 -5.12 -7.11
C GLU A 121 11.52 -3.93 -8.03
N ARG A 122 11.86 -2.70 -7.60
CA ARG A 122 11.77 -1.47 -8.41
C ARG A 122 10.38 -1.20 -8.98
N THR A 123 9.37 -1.84 -8.43
CA THR A 123 7.99 -1.78 -8.89
C THR A 123 7.06 -1.46 -7.74
N VAL A 124 5.84 -1.05 -8.09
CA VAL A 124 4.74 -0.89 -7.15
C VAL A 124 3.63 -1.85 -7.55
N SER A 125 3.24 -2.74 -6.66
CA SER A 125 2.14 -3.69 -6.90
C SER A 125 0.82 -3.09 -6.42
N LEU A 126 -0.23 -3.29 -7.20
CA LEU A 126 -1.59 -2.89 -6.89
C LEU A 126 -2.47 -4.12 -6.65
N TRP A 127 -3.20 -4.09 -5.55
CA TRP A 127 -4.02 -5.17 -5.06
C TRP A 127 -5.48 -4.74 -4.93
N ASP A 128 -6.38 -5.67 -5.21
CA ASP A 128 -7.80 -5.55 -4.96
C ASP A 128 -8.06 -6.19 -3.59
N VAL A 129 -8.48 -5.37 -2.63
CA VAL A 129 -8.64 -5.79 -1.24
C VAL A 129 -9.81 -6.75 -1.09
N GLY A 130 -10.92 -6.51 -1.81
CA GLY A 130 -12.11 -7.35 -1.75
C GLY A 130 -11.90 -8.71 -2.41
N ARG A 131 -11.15 -8.73 -3.52
CA ARG A 131 -10.84 -9.96 -4.27
C ARG A 131 -9.56 -10.65 -3.82
N ARG A 132 -8.80 -10.02 -2.91
CA ARG A 132 -7.55 -10.55 -2.33
C ARG A 132 -6.53 -10.98 -3.40
N ARG A 133 -6.39 -10.19 -4.46
CA ARG A 133 -5.50 -10.51 -5.58
C ARG A 133 -4.80 -9.27 -6.15
N GLY A 134 -3.58 -9.49 -6.65
CA GLY A 134 -2.88 -8.49 -7.45
C GLY A 134 -3.59 -8.29 -8.78
N TRP A 135 -3.64 -7.06 -9.26
CA TRP A 135 -4.27 -6.75 -10.55
C TRP A 135 -3.39 -5.88 -11.46
N ALA A 136 -2.34 -5.25 -10.91
CA ALA A 136 -1.34 -4.60 -11.74
C ALA A 136 0.00 -4.41 -11.02
N THR A 137 1.04 -4.21 -11.82
CA THR A 137 2.39 -3.82 -11.39
C THR A 137 2.79 -2.58 -12.16
N LEU A 138 3.11 -1.51 -11.43
CA LEU A 138 3.61 -0.26 -12.00
C LEU A 138 5.12 -0.35 -12.14
N THR A 139 5.59 -0.24 -13.37
CA THR A 139 7.01 -0.34 -13.74
C THR A 139 7.55 1.01 -14.16
N GLY A 140 8.83 1.28 -13.88
CA GLY A 140 9.49 2.50 -14.32
C GLY A 140 10.62 2.96 -13.41
N HIS A 141 10.58 2.65 -12.11
CA HIS A 141 11.72 2.89 -11.25
C HIS A 141 12.90 2.00 -11.65
N THR A 142 14.11 2.52 -11.49
CA THR A 142 15.36 1.82 -11.85
C THR A 142 16.08 1.27 -10.63
N ASN A 143 15.56 1.54 -9.42
CA ASN A 143 16.08 1.03 -8.16
C ASN A 143 14.93 0.81 -7.15
N SER A 144 15.27 0.35 -5.94
CA SER A 144 14.32 -0.01 -4.87
C SER A 144 13.35 1.13 -4.55
N VAL A 145 12.08 0.78 -4.44
CA VAL A 145 11.03 1.73 -4.05
C VAL A 145 10.92 1.70 -2.53
N TRP A 146 10.93 2.88 -1.91
CA TRP A 146 10.97 3.04 -0.45
C TRP A 146 9.62 3.38 0.18
N SER A 147 8.83 4.19 -0.51
CA SER A 147 7.54 4.65 0.01
C SER A 147 6.52 4.73 -1.12
N VAL A 148 5.26 4.53 -0.74
CA VAL A 148 4.10 4.63 -1.62
C VAL A 148 2.97 5.28 -0.84
N VAL A 149 2.31 6.27 -1.43
CA VAL A 149 1.18 6.97 -0.81
C VAL A 149 0.13 7.29 -1.86
N PHE A 150 -1.15 7.15 -1.48
CA PHE A 150 -2.26 7.62 -2.29
C PHE A 150 -2.50 9.10 -2.02
N ALA A 151 -2.80 9.85 -3.08
CA ALA A 151 -3.37 11.17 -2.95
C ALA A 151 -4.80 11.08 -2.40
N PRO A 152 -5.33 12.17 -1.81
CA PRO A 152 -6.70 12.21 -1.29
C PRO A 152 -7.78 11.94 -2.35
N ASP A 153 -7.48 12.13 -3.63
CA ASP A 153 -8.37 11.86 -4.77
C ASP A 153 -8.62 10.35 -5.00
N GLY A 154 -7.80 9.48 -4.43
CA GLY A 154 -7.84 8.02 -4.61
C GLY A 154 -7.42 7.53 -6.00
N ARG A 155 -7.02 8.43 -6.91
CA ARG A 155 -6.68 8.16 -8.31
C ARG A 155 -5.21 8.40 -8.61
N THR A 156 -4.55 9.22 -7.82
CA THR A 156 -3.11 9.47 -7.94
C THR A 156 -2.36 8.68 -6.88
N LEU A 157 -1.33 7.96 -7.32
CA LEU A 157 -0.38 7.30 -6.44
C LEU A 157 0.99 7.95 -6.61
N VAL A 158 1.72 8.11 -5.51
CA VAL A 158 3.09 8.61 -5.52
C VAL A 158 4.02 7.54 -4.97
N SER A 159 5.15 7.32 -5.62
CA SER A 159 6.22 6.46 -5.12
C SER A 159 7.56 7.17 -5.11
N SER A 160 8.39 6.88 -4.10
CA SER A 160 9.77 7.36 -4.00
C SER A 160 10.75 6.19 -4.07
N SER A 161 11.91 6.41 -4.70
CA SER A 161 12.87 5.35 -4.98
C SER A 161 14.31 5.77 -4.71
N THR A 162 15.19 4.80 -4.46
CA THR A 162 16.64 4.99 -4.38
C THR A 162 17.28 5.34 -5.73
N ASP A 163 16.51 5.35 -6.82
CA ASP A 163 16.95 5.90 -8.11
C ASP A 163 16.99 7.44 -8.15
N GLY A 164 16.66 8.09 -7.04
CA GLY A 164 16.65 9.54 -6.91
C GLY A 164 15.39 10.19 -7.49
N THR A 165 14.38 9.41 -7.88
CA THR A 165 13.15 9.91 -8.46
C THR A 165 11.94 9.70 -7.56
N VAL A 166 10.98 10.62 -7.70
CA VAL A 166 9.60 10.46 -7.25
C VAL A 166 8.74 10.31 -8.50
N ARG A 167 7.88 9.31 -8.53
CA ARG A 167 6.97 9.06 -9.65
C ARG A 167 5.53 9.26 -9.22
N LEU A 168 4.76 9.91 -10.08
CA LEU A 168 3.32 10.04 -9.96
C LEU A 168 2.67 9.07 -10.95
N TRP A 169 1.69 8.32 -10.48
CA TRP A 169 0.96 7.35 -11.26
C TRP A 169 -0.50 7.74 -11.27
N ASP A 170 -1.04 7.94 -12.48
CA ASP A 170 -2.46 8.14 -12.70
C ASP A 170 -3.13 6.77 -12.85
N LEU A 171 -3.98 6.45 -11.89
CA LEU A 171 -4.77 5.21 -11.83
C LEU A 171 -6.18 5.41 -12.39
N ASP A 172 -6.55 6.62 -12.85
CA ASP A 172 -7.84 6.87 -13.49
C ASP A 172 -7.86 6.25 -14.91
N PRO A 173 -8.71 5.24 -15.15
CA PRO A 173 -8.85 4.61 -16.46
C PRO A 173 -9.08 5.59 -17.61
N GLN A 174 -9.93 6.59 -17.36
CA GLN A 174 -10.41 7.50 -18.39
C GLN A 174 -9.38 8.58 -18.68
N ALA A 175 -8.80 9.17 -17.63
CA ALA A 175 -7.76 10.17 -17.80
C ALA A 175 -6.53 9.57 -18.50
N ARG A 176 -6.13 8.37 -18.09
CA ARG A 176 -5.01 7.66 -18.69
C ARG A 176 -5.28 7.28 -20.15
N ARG A 177 -6.49 6.78 -20.45
CA ARG A 177 -6.90 6.53 -21.84
C ARG A 177 -6.88 7.80 -22.69
N ALA A 178 -7.44 8.91 -22.18
CA ALA A 178 -7.46 10.18 -22.88
C ALA A 178 -6.04 10.69 -23.17
N ALA A 179 -5.12 10.58 -22.19
CA ALA A 179 -3.72 10.94 -22.37
C ALA A 179 -3.03 10.08 -23.44
N ILE A 180 -3.23 8.75 -23.42
CA ILE A 180 -2.70 7.82 -24.42
C ILE A 180 -3.24 8.16 -25.81
N CYS A 181 -4.56 8.29 -25.96
CA CYS A 181 -5.17 8.60 -27.26
C CYS A 181 -4.77 9.99 -27.80
N ARG A 182 -4.49 10.95 -26.92
CA ARG A 182 -3.96 12.27 -27.31
C ARG A 182 -2.55 12.16 -27.89
N LEU A 183 -1.68 11.34 -27.26
CA LEU A 183 -0.29 11.14 -27.64
C LEU A 183 -0.12 10.20 -28.84
N ARG A 184 -0.98 9.19 -28.95
CA ARG A 184 -0.94 8.18 -30.02
C ARG A 184 -2.36 7.84 -30.49
N ALA A 185 -2.78 8.51 -31.55
CA ALA A 185 -4.06 8.25 -32.22
C ALA A 185 -4.03 6.91 -32.98
N GLY A 186 -5.19 6.34 -33.28
CA GLY A 186 -5.33 5.15 -34.12
C GLY A 186 -4.92 3.81 -33.48
N LEU A 187 -4.65 3.79 -32.18
CA LEU A 187 -4.42 2.55 -31.42
C LEU A 187 -5.66 1.66 -31.42
N ASP A 188 -5.48 0.38 -31.69
CA ASP A 188 -6.55 -0.61 -31.53
C ASP A 188 -6.83 -0.90 -30.05
N ALA A 189 -7.90 -1.67 -29.79
CA ALA A 189 -8.31 -1.99 -28.43
C ALA A 189 -7.27 -2.80 -27.63
N ARG A 190 -6.48 -3.65 -28.28
CA ARG A 190 -5.45 -4.48 -27.63
C ARG A 190 -4.21 -3.64 -27.31
N GLU A 191 -3.76 -2.81 -28.24
CA GLU A 191 -2.63 -1.91 -28.02
C GLU A 191 -2.94 -0.90 -26.91
N LEU A 192 -4.15 -0.33 -26.92
CA LEU A 192 -4.60 0.57 -25.86
C LEU A 192 -4.70 -0.14 -24.51
N ALA A 193 -5.21 -1.37 -24.47
CA ALA A 193 -5.28 -2.16 -23.24
C ALA A 193 -3.88 -2.46 -22.66
N ALA A 194 -2.89 -2.75 -23.51
CA ALA A 194 -1.51 -2.96 -23.08
C ALA A 194 -0.90 -1.70 -22.44
N LEU A 195 -1.24 -0.51 -22.96
CA LEU A 195 -0.78 0.78 -22.42
C LEU A 195 -1.55 1.25 -21.19
N LEU A 196 -2.70 0.63 -20.86
CA LEU A 196 -3.48 0.86 -19.64
C LEU A 196 -3.11 -0.10 -18.49
N SER A 197 -1.96 -0.77 -18.56
CA SER A 197 -1.41 -1.63 -17.49
C SER A 197 -1.34 -0.90 -16.13
N GLY A 198 -2.15 -1.28 -15.14
CA GLY A 198 -2.33 -0.43 -13.95
C GLY A 198 -3.72 0.18 -13.81
N VAL A 199 -4.70 -0.27 -14.59
CA VAL A 199 -6.14 -0.07 -14.32
C VAL A 199 -6.87 -1.40 -14.05
N PRO A 200 -7.78 -1.51 -13.04
CA PRO A 200 -8.53 -2.73 -12.79
C PRO A 200 -9.41 -3.09 -13.99
N ALA A 201 -9.52 -4.38 -14.33
CA ALA A 201 -10.33 -4.82 -15.46
C ALA A 201 -11.82 -4.42 -15.36
N SER A 202 -12.35 -4.25 -14.15
CA SER A 202 -13.72 -3.76 -13.93
C SER A 202 -13.92 -2.29 -14.31
N ASP A 203 -12.83 -1.53 -14.34
CA ASP A 203 -12.87 -0.07 -14.45
C ASP A 203 -12.32 0.39 -15.81
N LEU A 204 -11.78 -0.53 -16.60
CA LEU A 204 -11.43 -0.28 -17.99
C LEU A 204 -12.70 0.16 -18.76
N PRO A 205 -12.68 1.31 -19.45
CA PRO A 205 -13.76 1.66 -20.36
C PRO A 205 -13.99 0.49 -21.33
N ARG A 206 -15.26 0.20 -21.69
CA ARG A 206 -15.58 -0.67 -22.83
C ARG A 206 -14.69 -0.26 -23.99
N ALA A 207 -13.73 -1.12 -24.33
CA ALA A 207 -12.56 -0.73 -25.10
C ALA A 207 -12.99 -0.23 -26.48
N ALA A 208 -12.94 1.08 -26.67
CA ALA A 208 -13.03 1.69 -27.99
C ALA A 208 -11.63 2.20 -28.35
N ALA A 209 -11.20 1.86 -29.57
CA ALA A 209 -9.95 2.31 -30.15
C ALA A 209 -9.76 3.83 -29.98
N CYS A 210 -8.52 4.29 -29.97
CA CYS A 210 -8.27 5.72 -30.10
C CYS A 210 -8.69 6.14 -31.52
N ALA A 211 -9.59 7.12 -31.64
CA ALA A 211 -10.01 7.62 -32.94
C ALA A 211 -8.78 8.04 -33.77
N ARG A 212 -8.77 7.72 -35.07
CA ARG A 212 -7.75 8.23 -35.98
C ARG A 212 -7.97 9.73 -36.14
N ARG A 213 -6.89 10.52 -36.12
CA ARG A 213 -6.98 11.91 -36.56
C ARG A 213 -7.25 11.88 -38.08
N GLY A 214 -8.33 12.55 -38.50
CA GLY A 214 -8.67 12.74 -39.90
C GLY A 214 -7.73 13.71 -40.59
#